data_AF-A0A1I7JDU9-F1
#
_entry.id   AF-A0A1I7JDU9-F1
#
_cell.length_a   1.000
_cell.length_b   1.000
_cell.length_c   1.000
_cell.angle_alpha   90.00
_cell.angle_beta   90.00
_cell.angle_gamma   90.00
#
_symmetry.space_group_name_H-M   'P 1'
#
loop_
_entity.id
_entity.type
_entity.pdbx_description
1 polymer ?
#
loop_
_entity_poly.entity_id
_entity_poly.type
_entity_poly.pdbx_seq_one_letter_code
_entity_poly.pdbx_strand_id
1 'polypeptide(L)'
;MVTTGTLKTAVRHAAAVALLASAVLASGCSRTERWQEEVRLGSGQVILVDRVSGERDASLRFSLPGVPRKVYEWHALHDGGIWRHENPLVLDVENGVPVIYTVVVTSPGCRLFTRYSNRNGAWVEEVLPDKFKGKAMNLFVRGGLDVGDTVTLDQKRRESTVISYSRSLKYLGPSDKACRR
;
A
#
# COMPACT_ATOMS: atom_id res chain seq x y z
N MET A 1 43.86 -62.01 52.75
CA MET A 1 43.54 -63.39 52.30
C MET A 1 42.08 -63.39 51.90
N VAL A 2 41.74 -63.92 50.70
CA VAL A 2 40.36 -64.09 50.16
C VAL A 2 39.68 -62.77 49.70
N THR A 3 39.13 -62.54 48.50
CA THR A 3 39.08 -63.23 47.19
C THR A 3 38.61 -62.21 46.13
N THR A 4 39.02 -62.46 44.90
CA THR A 4 38.48 -62.10 43.56
C THR A 4 36.98 -61.78 43.42
N GLY A 5 36.64 -60.91 42.44
CA GLY A 5 35.29 -60.80 41.89
C GLY A 5 35.14 -59.82 40.73
N THR A 6 35.47 -60.27 39.51
CA THR A 6 35.29 -59.62 38.20
C THR A 6 33.80 -59.42 37.83
N LEU A 7 33.45 -58.34 37.12
CA LEU A 7 32.46 -58.43 36.03
C LEU A 7 32.63 -57.29 35.00
N LYS A 8 32.91 -57.69 33.76
CA LYS A 8 32.89 -56.86 32.54
C LYS A 8 31.44 -56.82 32.03
N THR A 9 30.96 -55.65 31.62
CA THR A 9 29.87 -55.57 30.65
C THR A 9 30.15 -54.44 29.67
N ALA A 10 30.48 -54.84 28.44
CA ALA A 10 30.60 -53.95 27.30
C ALA A 10 29.21 -53.68 26.72
N VAL A 11 28.85 -52.41 26.55
CA VAL A 11 27.66 -52.01 25.81
C VAL A 11 28.12 -51.30 24.54
N ARG A 12 27.86 -51.94 23.41
CA ARG A 12 27.82 -51.32 22.06
C ARG A 12 26.36 -51.00 21.72
N HIS A 13 26.16 -50.35 20.56
CA HIS A 13 24.90 -50.09 19.82
C HIS A 13 24.37 -48.67 20.08
N ALA A 14 23.95 -47.86 19.12
CA ALA A 14 24.01 -47.85 17.66
C ALA A 14 23.70 -46.40 17.24
N ALA A 15 24.39 -45.84 16.25
CA ALA A 15 24.13 -44.48 15.78
C ALA A 15 22.88 -44.46 14.89
N ALA A 16 21.80 -43.85 15.38
CA ALA A 16 20.60 -43.58 14.60
C ALA A 16 20.81 -42.31 13.75
N VAL A 17 20.86 -42.49 12.43
CA VAL A 17 20.86 -41.38 11.46
C VAL A 17 19.42 -40.92 11.27
N ALA A 18 19.07 -39.79 11.86
CA ALA A 18 17.78 -39.14 11.66
C ALA A 18 17.82 -38.26 10.40
N LEU A 19 17.14 -38.70 9.34
CA LEU A 19 16.84 -37.88 8.16
C LEU A 19 15.72 -36.90 8.49
N LEU A 20 16.08 -35.65 8.81
CA LEU A 20 15.14 -34.55 8.92
C LEU A 20 14.79 -34.03 7.52
N ALA A 21 13.64 -34.46 7.00
CA ALA A 21 13.03 -33.87 5.82
C ALA A 21 12.42 -32.51 6.19
N SER A 22 13.16 -31.43 5.93
CA SER A 22 12.65 -30.07 6.03
C SER A 22 11.68 -29.79 4.88
N ALA A 23 10.39 -30.02 5.11
CA ALA A 23 9.33 -29.53 4.23
C ALA A 23 9.27 -28.00 4.38
N VAL A 24 9.89 -27.28 3.45
CA VAL A 24 9.73 -25.82 3.31
C VAL A 24 8.33 -25.57 2.77
N LEU A 25 7.38 -25.33 3.68
CA LEU A 25 6.09 -24.76 3.30
C LEU A 25 6.36 -23.34 2.80
N ALA A 26 6.26 -23.16 1.48
CA ALA A 26 6.21 -21.84 0.86
C ALA A 26 4.87 -21.18 1.21
N SER A 27 4.77 -20.65 2.43
CA SER A 27 3.80 -19.60 2.73
C SER A 27 4.17 -18.41 1.86
N GLY A 28 3.39 -18.16 0.80
CA GLY A 28 3.54 -16.96 -0.02
C GLY A 28 3.45 -15.73 0.87
N CYS A 29 4.59 -15.10 1.14
CA CYS A 29 4.65 -13.86 1.90
C CYS A 29 3.91 -12.79 1.09
N SER A 30 2.73 -12.39 1.56
CA SER A 30 2.11 -11.13 1.12
C SER A 30 3.14 -10.02 1.30
N ARG A 31 3.54 -9.38 0.19
CA ARG A 31 4.60 -8.36 0.21
C ARG A 31 3.97 -7.01 0.51
N THR A 32 4.04 -6.60 1.77
CA THR A 32 3.75 -5.23 2.17
C THR A 32 5.00 -4.38 1.98
N GLU A 33 4.85 -3.27 1.27
CA GLU A 33 5.92 -2.30 1.05
C GLU A 33 5.60 -0.98 1.71
N ARG A 34 6.65 -0.27 2.10
CA ARG A 34 6.59 1.04 2.71
C ARG A 34 7.61 1.95 2.05
N TRP A 35 7.18 3.15 1.71
CA TRP A 35 8.05 4.20 1.18
C TRP A 35 7.53 5.57 1.58
N GLN A 36 8.36 6.60 1.41
CA GLN A 36 7.95 7.99 1.51
C GLN A 36 7.77 8.58 0.12
N GLU A 37 6.81 9.47 -0.07
CA GLU A 37 6.65 10.17 -1.34
C GLU A 37 6.44 11.67 -1.16
N GLU A 38 7.10 12.46 -2.02
CA GLU A 38 6.88 13.90 -2.09
C GLU A 38 5.58 14.21 -2.81
N VAL A 39 4.68 14.95 -2.18
CA VAL A 39 3.37 15.30 -2.74
C VAL A 39 3.24 16.80 -2.83
N ARG A 40 3.02 17.31 -4.05
CA ARG A 40 2.67 18.72 -4.27
C ARG A 40 1.16 18.89 -4.15
N LEU A 41 0.73 19.64 -3.16
CA LEU A 41 -0.68 19.99 -2.91
C LEU A 41 -1.18 21.03 -3.93
N GLY A 42 -2.49 21.23 -4.00
CA GLY A 42 -3.11 22.27 -4.83
C GLY A 42 -2.67 23.69 -4.46
N SER A 43 -2.21 23.89 -3.22
CA SER A 43 -1.60 25.14 -2.75
C SER A 43 -0.19 25.40 -3.28
N GLY A 44 0.44 24.41 -3.93
CA GLY A 44 1.83 24.45 -4.39
C GLY A 44 2.86 23.99 -3.35
N GLN A 45 2.45 23.83 -2.09
CA GLN A 45 3.31 23.27 -1.04
C GLN A 45 3.66 21.81 -1.32
N VAL A 46 4.88 21.41 -0.96
CA VAL A 46 5.33 20.02 -1.03
C VAL A 46 5.38 19.44 0.38
N ILE A 47 4.78 18.27 0.56
CA ILE A 47 4.80 17.52 1.82
C ILE A 47 5.40 16.12 1.59
N LEU A 48 5.85 15.48 2.66
CA LEU A 48 6.19 14.07 2.66
C LEU A 48 5.00 13.25 3.16
N VAL A 49 4.73 12.16 2.47
CA VAL A 49 3.69 11.19 2.84
C VAL A 49 4.35 9.84 3.03
N ASP A 50 4.20 9.26 4.21
CA ASP A 50 4.49 7.85 4.45
C ASP A 50 3.37 7.02 3.81
N ARG A 51 3.73 6.05 2.98
CA ARG A 51 2.77 5.17 2.31
C ARG A 51 3.08 3.72 2.62
N VAL A 52 2.02 2.96 2.84
CA VAL A 52 2.07 1.50 2.90
C VAL A 52 1.18 0.96 1.80
N SER A 53 1.65 -0.05 1.08
CA SER A 53 0.88 -0.77 0.07
C SER A 53 1.22 -2.26 0.13
N GLY A 54 0.20 -3.08 0.32
CA GLY A 54 0.25 -4.53 0.22
C GLY A 54 -0.91 -5.03 -0.65
N GLU A 55 -1.08 -6.34 -0.74
CA GLU A 55 -2.14 -6.95 -1.55
C GLU A 55 -3.55 -6.54 -1.08
N ARG A 56 -3.72 -6.34 0.23
CA ARG A 56 -5.00 -6.05 0.86
C ARG A 56 -5.03 -4.72 1.61
N ASP A 57 -3.87 -4.13 1.85
CA ASP A 57 -3.73 -2.95 2.69
C ASP A 57 -3.17 -1.79 1.87
N ALA A 58 -3.76 -0.61 2.01
CA ALA A 58 -3.15 0.63 1.59
C ALA A 58 -3.38 1.68 2.66
N SER A 59 -2.33 2.42 3.03
CA SER A 59 -2.46 3.53 3.96
C SER A 59 -1.56 4.70 3.59
N LEU A 60 -1.99 5.89 4.01
CA LEU A 60 -1.24 7.13 3.90
C LEU A 60 -1.13 7.77 5.27
N ARG A 61 0.05 8.23 5.64
CA ARG A 61 0.28 8.99 6.86
C ARG A 61 1.08 10.26 6.55
N PHE A 62 0.58 11.41 6.98
CA PHE A 62 1.20 12.70 6.64
C PHE A 62 0.84 13.79 7.65
N SER A 63 1.59 14.89 7.60
CA SER A 63 1.34 16.11 8.39
C SER A 63 1.23 17.30 7.44
N LEU A 64 0.34 18.24 7.77
CA LEU A 64 0.19 19.48 7.00
C LEU A 64 1.03 20.61 7.62
N PRO A 65 1.69 21.45 6.82
CA PRO A 65 2.57 22.52 7.33
C PRO A 65 1.81 23.56 8.16
N GLY A 66 0.52 23.79 7.88
CA GLY A 66 -0.33 24.69 8.66
C GLY A 66 -0.80 24.13 10.01
N VAL A 67 -0.59 22.84 10.28
CA VAL A 67 -1.00 22.19 11.53
C VAL A 67 0.10 21.22 12.00
N PRO A 68 1.29 21.72 12.38
CA PRO A 68 2.54 20.95 12.49
C PRO A 68 2.62 19.87 13.60
N ARG A 69 1.51 19.52 14.25
CA ARG A 69 1.43 18.42 15.23
C ARG A 69 0.32 17.41 14.93
N LYS A 70 -0.51 17.70 13.94
CA LYS A 70 -1.61 16.84 13.57
C LYS A 70 -1.15 15.91 12.45
N VAL A 71 -1.11 14.62 12.78
CA VAL A 71 -0.88 13.56 11.82
C VAL A 71 -2.24 13.10 11.31
N TYR A 72 -2.36 13.01 9.99
CA TYR A 72 -3.49 12.41 9.31
C TYR A 72 -3.09 11.02 8.86
N GLU A 73 -3.95 10.05 9.12
CA GLU A 73 -3.76 8.67 8.70
C GLU A 73 -5.01 8.16 8.01
N TRP A 74 -4.89 7.77 6.75
CA TRP A 74 -5.96 7.18 5.94
C TRP A 74 -5.64 5.72 5.68
N HIS A 75 -6.67 4.88 5.66
CA HIS A 75 -6.59 3.47 5.28
C HIS A 75 -7.63 3.18 4.21
N ALA A 76 -7.31 2.27 3.29
CA ALA A 76 -8.27 1.70 2.36
C ALA A 76 -9.46 1.11 3.14
N LEU A 77 -10.68 1.40 2.67
CA LEU A 77 -11.91 0.85 3.27
C LEU A 77 -12.48 -0.30 2.44
N HIS A 78 -12.04 -0.43 1.18
CA HIS A 78 -12.48 -1.49 0.29
C HIS A 78 -11.46 -2.64 0.31
N ASP A 79 -11.56 -3.55 1.26
CA ASP A 79 -10.68 -4.72 1.41
C ASP A 79 -11.40 -6.04 1.03
N GLY A 80 -12.21 -6.03 -0.04
CA GLY A 80 -13.24 -7.06 -0.22
C GLY A 80 -12.97 -8.18 -1.23
N GLY A 81 -11.85 -8.21 -1.96
CA GLY A 81 -11.62 -9.28 -2.95
C GLY A 81 -10.50 -9.02 -3.95
N ILE A 82 -10.22 -10.04 -4.78
CA ILE A 82 -9.07 -10.11 -5.72
C ILE A 82 -8.92 -8.87 -6.63
N TRP A 83 -10.01 -8.17 -6.91
CA TRP A 83 -10.00 -6.97 -7.77
C TRP A 83 -10.07 -5.66 -7.01
N ARG A 84 -10.49 -5.67 -5.74
CA ARG A 84 -10.88 -4.46 -5.00
C ARG A 84 -9.69 -3.75 -4.33
N HIS A 85 -8.51 -3.74 -4.95
CA HIS A 85 -7.39 -3.00 -4.39
C HIS A 85 -7.63 -1.49 -4.56
N GLU A 86 -7.80 -0.80 -3.45
CA GLU A 86 -8.02 0.64 -3.42
C GLU A 86 -6.69 1.40 -3.46
N ASN A 87 -6.49 2.20 -4.51
CA ASN A 87 -5.28 2.96 -4.73
C ASN A 87 -5.55 4.44 -4.53
N PRO A 88 -4.90 5.13 -3.59
CA PRO A 88 -4.97 6.58 -3.52
C PRO A 88 -4.17 7.21 -4.67
N LEU A 89 -4.76 8.21 -5.31
CA LEU A 89 -4.27 8.85 -6.54
C LEU A 89 -3.97 10.35 -6.35
N VAL A 90 -4.79 11.01 -5.54
CA VAL A 90 -4.65 12.44 -5.23
C VAL A 90 -4.77 12.64 -3.73
N LEU A 91 -3.84 13.38 -3.16
CA LEU A 91 -3.94 13.98 -1.84
C LEU A 91 -3.92 15.50 -1.98
N ASP A 92 -4.93 16.18 -1.42
CA ASP A 92 -5.04 17.64 -1.51
C ASP A 92 -5.64 18.21 -0.20
N VAL A 93 -5.71 19.53 -0.12
CA VAL A 93 -6.40 20.25 0.97
C VAL A 93 -7.44 21.18 0.37
N GLU A 94 -8.71 20.89 0.61
CA GLU A 94 -9.84 21.68 0.12
C GLU A 94 -10.52 22.38 1.30
N ASN A 95 -10.55 23.72 1.28
CA ASN A 95 -11.13 24.53 2.38
C ASN A 95 -10.56 24.18 3.77
N GLY A 96 -9.25 23.88 3.84
CA GLY A 96 -8.59 23.48 5.09
C GLY A 96 -8.80 22.02 5.50
N VAL A 97 -9.54 21.24 4.71
CA VAL A 97 -9.82 19.82 4.96
C VAL A 97 -8.95 18.94 4.06
N PRO A 98 -8.15 18.01 4.60
CA PRO A 98 -7.45 17.02 3.78
C PRO A 98 -8.45 16.15 3.04
N VAL A 99 -8.20 15.94 1.75
CA VAL A 99 -9.02 15.12 0.88
C VAL A 99 -8.16 14.11 0.13
N ILE A 100 -8.68 12.90 -0.04
CA ILE A 100 -8.03 11.84 -0.80
C ILE A 100 -8.99 11.37 -1.89
N TYR A 101 -8.49 11.26 -3.12
CA TYR A 101 -9.21 10.60 -4.20
C TYR A 101 -8.55 9.26 -4.46
N THR A 102 -9.35 8.20 -4.50
CA THR A 102 -8.89 6.83 -4.73
C THR A 102 -9.52 6.25 -5.99
N VAL A 103 -8.97 5.12 -6.44
CA VAL A 103 -9.58 4.25 -7.43
C VAL A 103 -9.60 2.82 -6.93
N VAL A 104 -10.71 2.15 -7.16
CA VAL A 104 -10.87 0.71 -7.00
C VAL A 104 -11.13 0.12 -8.38
N VAL A 105 -10.35 -0.88 -8.78
CA VAL A 105 -10.67 -1.66 -9.98
C VAL A 105 -11.78 -2.64 -9.60
N THR A 106 -12.90 -2.67 -10.31
CA THR A 106 -13.98 -3.62 -10.00
C THR A 106 -14.07 -4.74 -11.03
N SER A 107 -13.63 -4.48 -12.26
CA SER A 107 -13.47 -5.44 -13.35
C SER A 107 -12.58 -4.86 -14.46
N PRO A 108 -12.16 -5.65 -15.47
CA PRO A 108 -11.46 -5.11 -16.63
C PRO A 108 -12.24 -3.97 -17.29
N GLY A 109 -11.65 -2.77 -17.30
CA GLY A 109 -12.27 -1.57 -17.87
C GLY A 109 -13.29 -0.86 -16.97
N CYS A 110 -13.52 -1.34 -15.74
CA CYS A 110 -14.42 -0.71 -14.79
C CYS A 110 -13.66 -0.24 -13.54
N ARG A 111 -13.75 1.07 -13.29
CA ARG A 111 -13.07 1.76 -12.20
C ARG A 111 -14.12 2.49 -11.37
N LEU A 112 -14.02 2.36 -10.06
CA LEU A 112 -14.79 3.14 -9.13
C LEU A 112 -13.86 4.17 -8.51
N PHE A 113 -14.19 5.45 -8.68
CA PHE A 113 -13.47 6.53 -8.01
C PHE A 113 -14.22 6.94 -6.76
N THR A 114 -13.48 7.14 -5.68
CA THR A 114 -14.04 7.49 -4.38
C THR A 114 -13.31 8.70 -3.85
N ARG A 115 -14.04 9.60 -3.18
CA ARG A 115 -13.47 10.76 -2.47
C ARG A 115 -13.60 10.52 -0.98
N TYR A 116 -12.56 10.85 -0.24
CA TYR A 116 -12.57 10.88 1.22
C TYR A 116 -12.24 12.28 1.70
N SER A 117 -12.92 12.75 2.74
CA SER A 117 -12.57 13.98 3.45
C SER A 117 -12.34 13.71 4.94
N ASN A 118 -11.30 14.30 5.54
CA ASN A 118 -11.03 14.14 6.97
C ASN A 118 -11.78 15.21 7.77
N ARG A 119 -12.94 14.87 8.33
CA ARG A 119 -13.76 15.78 9.14
C ARG A 119 -13.73 15.32 10.60
N ASN A 120 -13.42 16.25 11.50
CA ASN A 120 -13.35 15.97 12.95
C ASN A 120 -12.43 14.78 13.30
N GLY A 121 -11.36 14.57 12.52
CA GLY A 121 -10.40 13.48 12.74
C GLY A 121 -10.77 12.16 12.09
N ALA A 122 -11.95 12.03 11.48
CA ALA A 122 -12.39 10.80 10.80
C ALA A 122 -12.44 10.99 9.28
N TRP A 123 -12.11 9.94 8.52
CA TRP A 123 -12.30 9.91 7.08
C TRP A 123 -13.74 9.54 6.75
N VAL A 124 -14.39 10.38 5.95
CA VAL A 124 -15.75 10.18 5.47
C VAL A 124 -15.70 9.94 3.97
N GLU A 125 -16.24 8.81 3.53
CA GLU A 125 -16.44 8.50 2.12
C GLU A 125 -17.53 9.40 1.53
N GLU A 126 -17.27 9.96 0.35
CA GLU A 126 -18.18 10.84 -0.36
C GLU A 126 -18.36 10.38 -1.80
N VAL A 127 -19.62 10.42 -2.25
CA VAL A 127 -19.99 10.13 -3.63
C VAL A 127 -19.48 11.27 -4.51
N LEU A 128 -18.71 10.92 -5.54
CA LEU A 128 -18.31 11.89 -6.55
C LEU A 128 -19.52 12.32 -7.37
N PRO A 129 -19.68 13.61 -7.68
CA PRO A 129 -20.75 14.06 -8.55
C PRO A 129 -20.52 13.54 -9.98
N ASP A 130 -21.61 13.37 -10.73
CA ASP A 130 -21.57 12.93 -12.14
C ASP A 130 -20.65 13.78 -13.02
N LYS A 131 -20.41 15.02 -12.62
CA LYS A 131 -19.45 15.94 -13.24
C LYS A 131 -18.58 16.56 -12.15
N PHE A 132 -17.28 16.28 -12.18
CA PHE A 132 -16.28 16.97 -11.37
C PHE A 132 -15.11 17.44 -12.24
N LYS A 133 -14.40 18.46 -11.75
CA LYS A 133 -13.21 18.97 -12.45
C LYS A 133 -12.09 17.94 -12.34
N GLY A 134 -11.45 17.68 -13.48
CA GLY A 134 -10.20 16.93 -13.59
C GLY A 134 -9.20 17.24 -12.47
N LYS A 135 -8.76 16.23 -11.71
CA LYS A 135 -7.60 16.35 -10.79
C LYS A 135 -6.40 15.65 -11.39
N ALA A 136 -5.24 16.32 -11.35
CA ALA A 136 -3.98 15.70 -11.71
C ALA A 136 -3.51 14.79 -10.56
N MET A 137 -3.09 13.58 -10.89
CA MET A 137 -2.49 12.69 -9.89
C MET A 137 -1.22 13.31 -9.30
N ASN A 138 -1.09 13.23 -7.99
CA ASN A 138 0.13 13.64 -7.28
C ASN A 138 0.68 12.55 -6.35
N LEU A 139 -0.02 11.44 -6.22
CA LEU A 139 0.46 10.22 -5.58
C LEU A 139 0.99 9.25 -6.63
N PHE A 140 2.06 8.55 -6.26
CA PHE A 140 2.69 7.55 -7.10
C PHE A 140 1.79 6.32 -7.23
N VAL A 141 1.73 5.73 -8.41
CA VAL A 141 0.94 4.50 -8.65
C VAL A 141 1.86 3.48 -9.25
N ARG A 142 2.00 2.35 -8.55
CA ARG A 142 3.04 1.36 -8.83
C ARG A 142 2.72 0.56 -10.10
N GLY A 143 3.76 0.28 -10.87
CA GLY A 143 3.75 -0.62 -12.04
C GLY A 143 4.65 -1.86 -11.90
N GLY A 144 4.96 -2.31 -10.67
CA GLY A 144 5.68 -3.57 -10.44
C GLY A 144 7.20 -3.50 -10.23
N LEU A 145 7.77 -2.36 -9.82
CA LEU A 145 9.20 -2.23 -9.50
C LEU A 145 9.46 -1.92 -8.01
N ASP A 146 10.70 -2.14 -7.58
CA ASP A 146 11.23 -1.73 -6.27
C ASP A 146 11.27 -0.20 -6.19
N VAL A 147 10.48 0.37 -5.29
CA VAL A 147 10.19 1.81 -5.22
C VAL A 147 11.31 2.60 -4.52
N GLY A 148 12.21 1.90 -3.82
CA GLY A 148 13.18 2.52 -2.91
C GLY A 148 12.49 3.20 -1.72
N ASP A 149 13.29 3.83 -0.86
CA ASP A 149 12.78 4.43 0.39
C ASP A 149 11.99 5.74 0.15
N THR A 150 12.29 6.46 -0.93
CA THR A 150 11.68 7.78 -1.19
C THR A 150 11.42 8.02 -2.68
N VAL A 151 10.18 8.39 -3.00
CA VAL A 151 9.72 8.76 -4.35
C VAL A 151 9.61 10.27 -4.48
N THR A 152 10.49 10.86 -5.27
CA THR A 152 10.52 12.31 -5.51
C THR A 152 9.53 12.76 -6.58
N LEU A 153 9.20 14.06 -6.61
CA LEU A 153 8.34 14.64 -7.65
C LEU A 153 8.90 14.40 -9.07
N ASP A 154 10.22 14.45 -9.24
CA ASP A 154 10.86 14.23 -10.52
C ASP A 154 10.79 12.76 -10.95
N GLN A 155 10.93 11.83 -10.00
CA GLN A 155 10.71 10.41 -10.27
C GLN A 155 9.28 10.15 -10.73
N LYS A 156 8.27 10.68 -10.03
CA LYS A 156 6.85 10.57 -10.45
C LYS A 156 6.63 11.09 -11.86
N ARG A 157 7.24 12.24 -12.20
CA ARG A 157 7.15 12.82 -13.55
C ARG A 157 7.75 11.90 -14.61
N ARG A 158 8.91 11.29 -14.34
CA ARG A 158 9.56 10.35 -15.26
C ARG A 158 8.76 9.06 -15.42
N GLU A 159 8.22 8.51 -14.34
CA GLU A 159 7.56 7.21 -14.40
C GLU A 159 6.10 7.27 -14.91
N SER A 160 5.40 8.37 -14.63
CA SER A 160 4.03 8.60 -15.13
C SER A 160 3.93 8.69 -16.66
N THR A 161 5.03 8.97 -17.37
CA THR A 161 5.06 8.96 -18.84
C THR A 161 5.34 7.57 -19.41
N VAL A 162 6.01 6.70 -18.66
CA VAL A 162 6.45 5.37 -19.12
C VAL A 162 5.35 4.33 -18.88
N ILE A 163 4.77 4.31 -17.68
CA ILE A 163 3.85 3.25 -17.25
C ILE A 163 2.44 3.51 -17.85
N SER A 164 1.92 2.54 -18.61
CA SER A 164 0.60 2.63 -19.27
C SER A 164 -0.54 2.81 -18.27
N TYR A 165 -0.48 2.13 -17.13
CA TYR A 165 -1.47 2.25 -16.06
C TYR A 165 -1.53 3.69 -15.51
N SER A 166 -0.39 4.28 -15.17
CA SER A 166 -0.27 5.67 -14.70
C SER A 166 -0.73 6.68 -15.77
N ARG A 167 -0.44 6.44 -17.04
CA ARG A 167 -0.95 7.26 -18.15
C ARG A 167 -2.48 7.24 -18.22
N SER A 168 -3.10 6.08 -18.01
CA SER A 168 -4.55 5.91 -18.05
C SER A 168 -5.30 6.49 -16.84
N LEU A 169 -4.58 6.96 -15.81
CA LEU A 169 -5.14 7.57 -14.61
C LEU A 169 -4.75 9.04 -14.43
N LYS A 170 -3.90 9.57 -15.34
CA LYS A 170 -3.24 10.88 -15.22
C LYS A 170 -4.20 12.04 -14.86
N TYR A 171 -5.44 11.93 -15.31
CA TYR A 171 -6.53 12.82 -14.94
C TYR A 171 -7.71 12.01 -14.45
N LEU A 172 -8.30 12.43 -13.34
CA LEU A 172 -9.55 11.90 -12.81
C LEU A 172 -10.71 12.78 -13.23
N GLY A 173 -11.61 12.32 -14.11
CA GLY A 173 -12.72 13.14 -14.59
C GLY A 173 -14.05 12.39 -14.83
N PRO A 174 -15.10 13.13 -15.23
CA PRO A 174 -16.46 12.61 -15.45
C PRO A 174 -16.53 11.51 -16.51
N SER A 175 -15.57 11.52 -17.43
CA SER A 175 -15.47 10.61 -18.56
C SER A 175 -14.83 9.27 -18.20
N ASP A 176 -14.20 9.16 -17.04
CA ASP A 176 -13.61 7.91 -16.56
C ASP A 176 -14.75 7.06 -15.99
N LYS A 177 -15.34 6.26 -16.87
CA LYS A 177 -16.60 5.52 -16.64
C LYS A 177 -16.64 4.89 -15.23
N ALA A 178 -17.39 5.55 -14.35
CA ALA A 178 -17.92 4.95 -13.14
C ALA A 178 -18.88 3.84 -13.55
N CYS A 179 -18.65 2.63 -13.03
CA CYS A 179 -19.57 1.52 -13.17
C CYS A 179 -20.96 1.96 -12.69
N ARG A 180 -22.02 1.75 -13.47
CA ARG A 180 -23.38 1.87 -12.93
C ARG A 180 -23.54 0.78 -11.87
N ARG A 181 -23.74 1.17 -10.60
CA ARG A 181 -24.15 0.24 -9.53
C ARG A 181 -25.53 -0.32 -9.82
#